data_AF-A0A7D4I6D6-F1
#
_entry.id   AF-A0A7D4I6D6-F1
#
_cell.length_a   1.000
_cell.length_b   1.000
_cell.length_c   1.000
_cell.angle_alpha   90.00
_cell.angle_beta   90.00
_cell.angle_gamma   90.00
#
_symmetry.space_group_name_H-M   'P 1'
#
loop_
_entity.id
_entity.type
_entity.pdbx_description
1 polymer ?
#
loop_
_entity_poly.entity_id
_entity_poly.type
_entity_poly.pdbx_seq_one_letter_code
_entity_poly.pdbx_strand_id
1 'polypeptide(L)'
;MTRSEYETELLRILRAHGAAASATLTALIAALPPKAREIHFVVFPDQDGEGTFSVVASLEGPDLFVLNKAIEGHRYLFDVRHTEDGVKPEVPLFASDEAGFNVQDVIVDTAIQWVAELWQASGSSPLPGLVYGEEGYGTREPLALPA
;
A
#
# COMPACT_ATOMS: atom_id res chain seq x y z
N MET A 1 -16.87 12.16 10.57
CA MET A 1 -16.90 11.35 9.33
C MET A 1 -17.27 9.92 9.69
N THR A 2 -18.16 9.28 8.94
CA THR A 2 -18.52 7.87 9.10
C THR A 2 -17.49 6.96 8.42
N ARG A 3 -17.50 5.66 8.74
CA ARG A 3 -16.63 4.64 8.10
C ARG A 3 -16.73 4.66 6.57
N SER A 4 -17.95 4.69 6.04
CA SER A 4 -18.19 4.64 4.58
C SER A 4 -17.73 5.92 3.87
N GLU A 5 -17.88 7.08 4.52
CA GLU A 5 -17.39 8.36 3.98
C GLU A 5 -15.86 8.36 3.93
N TYR A 6 -15.21 7.85 4.99
CA TYR A 6 -13.75 7.74 5.04
C TYR A 6 -13.21 6.80 3.97
N GLU A 7 -13.78 5.60 3.83
CA GLU A 7 -13.39 4.63 2.79
C GLU A 7 -13.52 5.23 1.38
N THR A 8 -14.63 5.90 1.10
CA THR A 8 -14.88 6.52 -0.20
C THR A 8 -13.87 7.62 -0.52
N GLU A 9 -13.60 8.49 0.47
CA GLU A 9 -12.66 9.60 0.30
C GLU A 9 -11.21 9.12 0.18
N LEU A 10 -10.80 8.17 1.02
CA LEU A 10 -9.48 7.56 0.95
C LEU A 10 -9.24 6.87 -0.39
N LEU A 11 -10.21 6.08 -0.87
CA LEU A 11 -10.12 5.42 -2.17
C LEU A 11 -10.02 6.43 -3.33
N ARG A 12 -10.76 7.54 -3.24
CA ARG A 12 -10.68 8.64 -4.22
C ARG A 12 -9.27 9.23 -4.28
N ILE A 13 -8.65 9.48 -3.12
CA ILE A 13 -7.28 10.02 -3.01
C ILE A 13 -6.26 9.03 -3.57
N LEU A 14 -6.34 7.76 -3.17
CA LEU A 14 -5.47 6.70 -3.67
C LEU A 14 -5.55 6.57 -5.20
N ARG A 15 -6.76 6.57 -5.78
CA ARG A 15 -6.97 6.56 -7.23
C ARG A 15 -6.43 7.80 -7.92
N ALA A 16 -6.53 8.98 -7.30
CA ALA A 16 -5.91 10.19 -7.83
C ALA A 16 -4.38 10.09 -7.90
N HIS A 17 -3.76 9.25 -7.07
CA HIS A 17 -2.32 8.96 -7.08
C HIS A 17 -1.97 7.70 -7.90
N GLY A 18 -2.96 7.10 -8.57
CA GLY A 18 -2.78 5.86 -9.31
C GLY A 18 -1.72 5.94 -10.40
N ALA A 19 -1.62 7.06 -11.13
CA ALA A 19 -0.62 7.20 -12.20
C ALA A 19 0.82 7.14 -11.67
N ALA A 20 1.10 7.77 -10.52
CA ALA A 20 2.40 7.72 -9.88
C ALA A 20 2.70 6.32 -9.33
N ALA A 21 1.73 5.70 -8.67
CA ALA A 21 1.86 4.34 -8.15
C ALA A 21 2.07 3.30 -9.27
N SER A 22 1.36 3.43 -10.40
CA SER A 22 1.57 2.58 -11.59
C SER A 22 2.97 2.74 -12.16
N ALA A 23 3.50 3.97 -12.24
CA ALA A 23 4.88 4.20 -12.70
C ALA A 23 5.90 3.54 -11.75
N THR A 24 5.68 3.64 -10.43
CA THR A 24 6.49 2.93 -9.43
C THR A 24 6.40 1.41 -9.60
N LEU A 25 5.20 0.85 -9.76
CA LEU A 25 5.00 -0.58 -9.98
C LEU A 25 5.70 -1.07 -11.25
N THR A 26 5.61 -0.33 -12.36
CA THR A 26 6.33 -0.65 -13.59
C THR A 26 7.85 -0.63 -13.37
N ALA A 27 8.38 0.37 -12.66
CA ALA A 27 9.80 0.45 -12.37
C ALA A 27 10.26 -0.68 -11.44
N LEU A 28 9.44 -1.06 -10.45
CA LEU A 28 9.68 -2.21 -9.59
C LEU A 28 9.76 -3.51 -10.39
N ILE A 29 8.78 -3.76 -11.27
CA ILE A 29 8.75 -4.96 -12.12
C ILE A 29 9.99 -5.02 -13.03
N ALA A 30 10.40 -3.88 -13.59
CA ALA A 30 11.61 -3.79 -14.42
C ALA A 30 12.91 -4.04 -13.64
N ALA A 31 12.91 -3.80 -12.32
CA ALA A 31 14.06 -3.97 -11.43
C ALA A 31 14.12 -5.36 -10.75
N LEU A 32 13.18 -6.27 -11.06
CA LEU A 32 13.10 -7.56 -10.38
C LEU A 32 14.38 -8.39 -10.56
N PRO A 33 15.05 -8.78 -9.47
CA PRO A 33 16.20 -9.67 -9.53
C PRO A 33 15.75 -11.10 -9.90
N PRO A 34 16.55 -11.88 -10.64
CA PRO A 34 16.16 -13.21 -11.12
C PRO A 34 15.78 -14.24 -10.05
N LYS A 35 16.17 -14.01 -8.79
CA LYS A 35 15.89 -14.90 -7.66
C LYS A 35 14.58 -14.57 -6.93
N ALA A 36 13.94 -13.44 -7.23
CA ALA A 36 12.66 -13.09 -6.64
C ALA A 36 11.58 -14.10 -7.06
N ARG A 37 10.69 -14.42 -6.13
CA ARG A 37 9.62 -15.41 -6.32
C ARG A 37 8.24 -14.78 -6.26
N GLU A 38 8.04 -13.81 -5.39
CA GLU A 38 6.79 -13.09 -5.22
C GLU A 38 7.05 -11.60 -4.91
N ILE A 39 6.07 -10.76 -5.22
CA ILE A 39 6.04 -9.34 -4.81
C ILE A 39 5.02 -9.17 -3.69
N HIS A 40 5.46 -8.80 -2.50
CA HIS A 40 4.58 -8.51 -1.39
C HIS A 40 4.29 -7.01 -1.34
N PHE A 41 3.03 -6.63 -1.17
CA PHE A 41 2.59 -5.27 -0.92
C PHE A 41 2.02 -5.19 0.49
N VAL A 42 2.71 -4.48 1.35
CA VAL A 42 2.35 -4.40 2.76
C VAL A 42 1.81 -3.01 3.06
N VAL A 43 0.65 -2.96 3.69
CA VAL A 43 0.01 -1.73 4.15
C VAL A 43 0.38 -1.52 5.61
N PHE A 44 1.09 -0.43 5.89
CA PHE A 44 1.53 -0.02 7.22
C PHE A 44 0.72 1.20 7.67
N PRO A 45 -0.42 1.03 8.34
CA PRO A 45 -1.08 2.14 9.02
C PRO A 45 -0.27 2.60 10.24
N ASP A 46 -0.44 3.85 10.65
CA ASP A 46 0.08 4.30 11.94
C ASP A 46 -0.64 3.61 13.12
N GLN A 47 0.05 3.58 14.26
CA GLN A 47 -0.43 2.90 15.46
C GLN A 47 -1.45 3.72 16.24
N ASP A 48 -1.45 5.03 16.06
CA ASP A 48 -2.27 5.97 16.82
C ASP A 48 -3.66 6.15 16.22
N GLY A 49 -3.92 5.58 15.04
CA GLY A 49 -5.19 5.65 14.32
C GLY A 49 -5.46 7.01 13.71
N GLU A 50 -4.41 7.81 13.47
CA GLU A 50 -4.54 9.18 13.01
C GLU A 50 -4.90 9.28 11.52
N GLY A 51 -4.60 8.23 10.74
CA GLY A 51 -4.97 8.15 9.33
C GLY A 51 -3.78 8.12 8.38
N THR A 52 -2.56 8.22 8.89
CA THR A 52 -1.32 8.12 8.11
C THR A 52 -0.94 6.67 7.87
N PHE A 53 -0.34 6.39 6.72
CA PHE A 53 0.05 5.04 6.35
C PHE A 53 1.05 5.03 5.18
N SER A 54 1.62 3.86 4.94
CA SER A 54 2.41 3.54 3.75
C SER A 54 1.92 2.27 3.08
N VAL A 55 2.05 2.21 1.75
CA VAL A 55 1.92 0.99 0.95
C VAL A 55 3.28 0.69 0.34
N VAL A 56 3.93 -0.36 0.83
CA VAL A 56 5.33 -0.67 0.53
C VAL A 56 5.44 -2.03 -0.10
N ALA A 57 6.15 -2.12 -1.21
CA ALA A 57 6.49 -3.35 -1.86
C ALA A 57 7.77 -3.96 -1.26
N SER A 58 7.80 -5.27 -1.13
CA SER A 58 8.98 -6.06 -0.80
C SER A 58 9.02 -7.30 -1.69
N LEU A 59 10.19 -7.93 -1.79
CA LEU A 59 10.37 -9.15 -2.57
C LEU A 59 10.57 -10.34 -1.66
N GLU A 60 9.94 -11.45 -2.04
CA GLU A 60 10.13 -12.76 -1.42
C GLU A 60 11.10 -13.62 -2.23
N GLY A 61 11.94 -14.41 -1.55
CA GLY A 61 12.95 -15.24 -2.18
C GLY A 61 14.23 -15.39 -1.34
N PRO A 62 15.27 -16.07 -1.87
CA PRO A 62 16.53 -16.22 -1.16
C PRO A 62 17.27 -14.89 -1.06
N ASP A 63 17.84 -14.61 0.11
CA ASP A 63 18.61 -13.39 0.41
C ASP A 63 17.78 -12.10 0.31
N LEU A 64 16.79 -11.99 1.20
CA LEU A 64 15.85 -10.87 1.26
C LEU A 64 16.54 -9.50 1.29
N PHE A 65 17.72 -9.39 1.89
CA PHE A 65 18.46 -8.13 1.91
C PHE A 65 18.86 -7.71 0.50
N VAL A 66 19.48 -8.61 -0.28
CA VAL A 66 19.87 -8.31 -1.67
C VAL A 66 18.65 -8.05 -2.54
N LEU A 67 17.58 -8.83 -2.38
CA LEU A 67 16.36 -8.65 -3.17
C LEU A 67 15.73 -7.28 -2.93
N ASN A 68 15.50 -6.92 -1.66
CA ASN A 68 14.87 -5.65 -1.31
C ASN A 68 15.77 -4.44 -1.59
N LYS A 69 17.10 -4.62 -1.59
CA LYS A 69 18.04 -3.58 -2.02
C LYS A 69 17.91 -3.28 -3.52
N ALA A 70 17.62 -4.28 -4.35
CA ALA A 70 17.47 -4.11 -5.80
C ALA A 70 16.27 -3.21 -6.17
N ILE A 71 15.21 -3.21 -5.37
CA ILE A 71 13.99 -2.42 -5.60
C ILE A 71 13.86 -1.20 -4.70
N GLU A 72 14.88 -0.84 -3.92
CA GLU A 72 14.81 0.21 -2.89
C GLU A 72 14.29 1.56 -3.42
N GLY A 73 14.67 1.92 -4.65
CA GLY A 73 14.23 3.16 -5.29
C GLY A 73 12.78 3.14 -5.81
N HIS A 74 12.12 1.98 -5.82
CA HIS A 74 10.82 1.76 -6.45
C HIS A 74 9.83 1.00 -5.56
N ARG A 75 10.03 1.00 -4.23
CA ARG A 75 9.22 0.20 -3.31
C ARG A 75 8.02 0.92 -2.68
N TYR A 76 7.92 2.23 -2.76
CA TYR A 76 6.82 2.98 -2.12
C TYR A 76 5.75 3.32 -3.15
N LEU A 77 4.61 2.62 -3.10
CA LEU A 77 3.45 2.92 -3.96
C LEU A 77 2.70 4.15 -3.45
N PHE A 78 2.63 4.30 -2.13
CA PHE A 78 2.02 5.44 -1.44
C PHE A 78 2.69 5.58 -0.07
N ASP A 79 3.00 6.80 0.36
CA ASP A 79 3.72 7.05 1.60
C ASP A 79 3.30 8.41 2.15
N VAL A 80 2.46 8.40 3.19
CA VAL A 80 2.01 9.60 3.88
C VAL A 80 3.08 10.05 4.87
N ARG A 81 3.61 11.26 4.67
CA ARG A 81 4.65 11.83 5.53
C ARG A 81 4.16 13.11 6.19
N HIS A 82 4.53 13.30 7.45
CA HIS A 82 4.40 14.61 8.09
C HIS A 82 5.39 15.61 7.49
N THR A 83 4.88 16.81 7.24
CA THR A 83 5.59 17.98 6.74
C THR A 83 5.24 19.19 7.60
N GLU A 84 5.88 20.33 7.37
CA GLU A 84 5.58 21.56 8.12
C GLU A 84 4.14 22.04 7.93
N ASP A 85 3.52 21.73 6.79
CA ASP A 85 2.17 22.17 6.40
C ASP A 85 1.08 21.11 6.65
N GLY A 86 1.39 20.01 7.33
CA GLY A 86 0.50 18.86 7.52
C GLY A 86 1.03 17.59 6.89
N VAL A 87 0.17 16.70 6.40
CA VAL A 87 0.59 15.43 5.79
C VAL A 87 0.63 15.50 4.28
N LYS A 88 1.57 14.78 3.67
CA LYS A 88 1.70 14.68 2.22
C LYS A 88 1.97 13.24 1.80
N PRO A 89 1.16 12.64 0.91
CA PRO A 89 -0.10 13.14 0.36
C PRO A 89 -1.13 13.55 1.42
N GLU A 90 -2.01 14.51 1.06
CA GLU A 90 -3.14 14.87 1.93
C GLU A 90 -4.09 13.68 2.02
N VAL A 91 -4.33 13.22 3.24
CA VAL A 91 -5.30 12.18 3.58
C VAL A 91 -6.20 12.68 4.71
N PRO A 92 -7.43 12.16 4.85
CA PRO A 92 -8.28 12.53 5.97
C PRO A 92 -7.63 12.03 7.27
N LEU A 93 -7.52 12.92 8.25
CA LEU A 93 -6.94 12.60 9.57
C LEU A 93 -8.01 12.63 10.66
N PHE A 94 -7.72 11.93 11.75
CA PHE A 94 -8.47 11.93 13.00
C PHE A 94 -7.55 12.35 14.15
N ALA A 95 -8.09 13.03 15.15
CA ALA A 95 -7.41 13.03 16.45
C ALA A 95 -7.52 11.64 17.08
N SER A 96 -6.56 11.29 17.94
CA SER A 96 -6.57 10.00 18.66
C SER A 96 -7.92 9.77 19.34
N ASP A 97 -8.47 8.56 19.18
CA ASP A 97 -9.77 8.12 19.71
C ASP A 97 -11.01 8.90 19.24
N GLU A 98 -10.90 9.76 18.22
CA GLU A 98 -12.05 10.52 17.70
C GLU A 98 -12.89 9.70 16.70
N ALA A 99 -12.27 8.72 16.04
CA ALA A 99 -12.95 7.90 15.06
C ALA A 99 -13.92 6.92 15.73
N GLY A 100 -15.19 6.91 15.30
CA GLY A 100 -16.19 5.93 15.74
C GLY A 100 -16.03 4.52 15.15
N PHE A 101 -14.87 4.21 14.58
CA PHE A 101 -14.52 2.95 13.92
C PHE A 101 -13.00 2.77 13.91
N ASN A 102 -12.50 1.55 13.66
CA ASN A 102 -11.08 1.30 13.53
C ASN A 102 -10.56 1.87 12.19
N VAL A 103 -9.76 2.95 12.26
CA VAL A 103 -9.24 3.66 11.09
C VAL A 103 -8.23 2.79 10.34
N GLN A 104 -7.37 2.09 11.06
CA GLN A 104 -6.34 1.21 10.50
C GLN A 104 -6.97 0.09 9.66
N ASP A 105 -8.03 -0.54 10.13
CA ASP A 105 -8.73 -1.60 9.40
C ASP A 105 -9.29 -1.09 8.07
N VAL A 106 -9.87 0.11 8.08
CA VAL A 106 -10.40 0.73 6.85
C VAL A 106 -9.29 1.11 5.89
N ILE A 107 -8.17 1.63 6.40
CA ILE A 107 -6.98 1.93 5.57
C ILE A 107 -6.51 0.66 4.87
N VAL A 108 -6.29 -0.43 5.61
CA VAL A 108 -5.78 -1.68 5.06
C VAL A 108 -6.74 -2.23 4.01
N ASP A 109 -8.03 -2.34 4.33
CA ASP A 109 -9.02 -2.90 3.41
C ASP A 109 -9.14 -2.08 2.11
N THR A 110 -9.06 -0.74 2.23
CA THR A 110 -9.11 0.19 1.10
C THR A 110 -7.85 0.11 0.25
N ALA A 111 -6.68 0.07 0.90
CA ALA A 111 -5.40 -0.03 0.22
C ALA A 111 -5.22 -1.38 -0.49
N ILE A 112 -5.68 -2.49 0.11
CA ILE A 112 -5.72 -3.82 -0.53
C ILE A 112 -6.51 -3.76 -1.83
N GLN A 113 -7.70 -3.15 -1.81
CA GLN A 113 -8.51 -2.97 -3.00
C GLN A 113 -7.78 -2.13 -4.05
N TRP A 114 -7.21 -1.00 -3.65
CA TRP A 114 -6.51 -0.11 -4.56
C TRP A 114 -5.27 -0.77 -5.21
N VAL A 115 -4.47 -1.52 -4.45
CA VAL A 115 -3.34 -2.28 -4.98
C VAL A 115 -3.81 -3.33 -5.98
N ALA A 116 -4.94 -4.01 -5.73
CA ALA A 116 -5.51 -4.94 -6.69
C ALA A 116 -5.93 -4.22 -8.00
N GLU A 117 -6.54 -3.03 -7.91
CA GLU A 117 -6.87 -2.20 -9.08
C GLU A 117 -5.61 -1.81 -9.88
N LEU A 118 -4.54 -1.38 -9.20
CA LEU A 118 -3.24 -1.06 -9.82
C LEU A 118 -2.62 -2.27 -10.51
N TRP A 119 -2.64 -3.42 -9.84
CA TRP A 119 -2.08 -4.66 -10.36
C TRP A 119 -2.80 -5.08 -11.66
N GLN A 120 -4.13 -5.11 -11.65
CA GLN A 120 -4.93 -5.41 -12.84
C GLN A 120 -4.67 -4.42 -13.99
N ALA A 121 -4.52 -3.13 -13.67
CA ALA A 121 -4.22 -2.10 -14.67
C ALA A 121 -2.80 -2.20 -15.23
N SER A 122 -1.84 -2.76 -14.48
CA SER A 122 -0.45 -2.92 -14.92
C SER A 122 -0.27 -3.99 -16.00
N GLY A 123 -1.27 -4.85 -16.22
CA GLY A 123 -1.20 -5.98 -17.14
C GLY A 123 -0.68 -7.23 -16.44
N SER A 124 0.31 -7.89 -17.03
CA SER A 124 0.93 -9.10 -16.48
C SER A 124 2.23 -8.80 -15.74
N SER A 125 2.40 -9.37 -14.56
CA SER A 125 3.66 -9.36 -13.81
C SER A 125 4.42 -10.67 -14.08
N PRO A 126 5.75 -10.67 -14.15
CA PRO A 126 6.51 -11.91 -14.28
C PRO A 126 6.45 -12.79 -13.00
N LEU A 127 6.02 -12.23 -11.87
CA LEU A 127 5.89 -12.91 -10.58
C LEU A 127 4.48 -12.69 -10.00
N PRO A 128 3.92 -13.65 -9.27
CA PRO A 128 2.71 -13.41 -8.50
C PRO A 128 2.98 -12.37 -7.40
N GLY A 129 1.89 -11.78 -6.90
CA GLY A 129 1.95 -10.84 -5.78
C GLY A 129 1.07 -11.28 -4.61
N LEU A 130 1.29 -10.66 -3.46
CA LEU A 130 0.47 -10.82 -2.26
C LEU A 130 0.30 -9.44 -1.61
N VAL A 131 -0.93 -9.02 -1.32
CA VAL A 131 -1.20 -7.77 -0.60
C VAL A 131 -1.87 -8.02 0.75
N TYR A 132 -1.39 -7.36 1.80
CA TYR A 132 -1.88 -7.54 3.17
C TYR A 132 -1.56 -6.34 4.07
N GLY A 133 -2.25 -6.24 5.21
CA GLY A 133 -1.94 -5.28 6.27
C GLY A 133 -0.89 -5.81 7.24
N GLU A 134 -0.04 -4.91 7.75
CA GLU A 134 0.89 -5.22 8.83
C GLU A 134 0.15 -5.37 10.18
N GLU A 135 0.74 -6.13 11.11
CA GLU A 135 0.30 -6.21 12.52
C GLU A 135 -1.14 -6.71 12.75
N GLY A 136 -1.74 -7.36 11.76
CA GLY A 136 -3.09 -7.92 11.86
C GLY A 136 -4.19 -6.89 11.69
N TYR A 137 -3.87 -5.67 11.25
CA TYR A 137 -4.87 -4.69 10.82
C TYR A 137 -5.53 -5.11 9.50
N GLY A 138 -6.77 -4.69 9.32
CA GLY A 138 -7.62 -5.07 8.19
C GLY A 138 -8.61 -6.16 8.56
N THR A 139 -9.72 -6.22 7.84
CA THR A 139 -10.75 -7.24 8.06
C THR A 139 -10.76 -8.31 6.99
N ARG A 140 -9.89 -8.16 5.99
CA ARG A 140 -9.76 -9.06 4.84
C ARG A 140 -8.54 -9.95 5.00
N GLU A 141 -8.69 -11.18 4.53
CA GLU A 141 -7.55 -12.08 4.32
C GLU A 141 -6.55 -11.48 3.32
N PRO A 142 -5.25 -11.84 3.42
CA PRO A 142 -4.26 -11.52 2.39
C PRO A 142 -4.77 -11.86 0.99
N LEU A 143 -4.64 -10.92 0.06
CA LEU A 143 -5.12 -11.08 -1.30
C LEU A 143 -3.96 -11.49 -2.22
N ALA A 144 -4.07 -12.69 -2.79
CA ALA A 144 -3.16 -13.17 -3.82
C ALA A 144 -3.45 -12.47 -5.17
N LEU A 145 -2.37 -12.05 -5.83
CA LEU A 145 -2.39 -11.37 -7.13
C LEU A 145 -1.75 -12.29 -8.17
N PRO A 146 -2.43 -12.59 -9.28
CA PRO A 146 -1.89 -13.48 -10.31
C PRO A 146 -0.71 -12.84 -11.04
N ALA A 147 0.25 -13.64 -11.49
CA ALA A 147 1.27 -13.22 -12.44
C ALA A 147 0.63 -12.83 -13.80
#